data_AF-A0A920PBR0-F1
#
_entry.id   AF-A0A920PBR0-F1
#
_cell.length_a   1.000
_cell.length_b   1.000
_cell.length_c   1.000
_cell.angle_alpha   90.00
_cell.angle_beta   90.00
_cell.angle_gamma   90.00
#
_symmetry.space_group_name_H-M   'P 1'
#
loop_
_entity.id
_entity.type
_entity.pdbx_description
1 polymer ?
#
loop_
_entity_poly.entity_id
_entity_poly.type
_entity_poly.pdbx_seq_one_letter_code
_entity_poly.pdbx_strand_id
1 'polypeptide(L)'
;MENSPRSMSIDAVAAEQQRFMVRVYNWMAAGLGITGFMAYYVANTPTFFNIVMGNPIIPIVLIIAQIGLVFWLASRVMQMSVSQATGVFLLYAGLTGITFSTLFVVYTAASITATFMVTAGTFGAMSI
;
A
#
# COMPACT_ATOMS: atom_id res chain seq x y z
N MET A 1 -47.72 1.17 22.71
CA MET A 1 -46.81 0.44 21.82
C MET A 1 -45.65 1.38 21.56
N GLU A 2 -44.64 1.32 22.43
CA GLU A 2 -43.48 2.21 22.39
C GLU A 2 -42.70 1.91 21.12
N ASN A 3 -42.82 2.78 20.12
CA ASN A 3 -41.98 2.70 18.94
C ASN A 3 -40.67 3.41 19.27
N SER A 4 -39.82 2.74 20.07
CA SER A 4 -38.46 3.20 20.30
C SER A 4 -37.77 3.28 18.94
N PRO A 5 -37.37 4.46 18.45
CA PRO A 5 -36.51 4.53 17.27
C PRO A 5 -35.26 3.73 17.64
N ARG A 6 -34.92 2.72 16.83
CA ARG A 6 -33.68 1.98 16.94
C ARG A 6 -32.52 2.97 16.85
N SER A 7 -32.09 3.52 17.98
CA SER A 7 -30.73 3.98 18.11
C SER A 7 -29.90 2.73 17.84
N MET A 8 -29.09 2.76 16.78
CA MET A 8 -27.94 1.86 16.78
C MET A 8 -27.28 2.09 18.14
N SER A 9 -27.20 1.05 18.97
CA SER A 9 -26.48 1.19 20.25
C SER A 9 -25.08 1.68 19.91
N ILE A 10 -24.55 2.60 20.71
CA ILE A 10 -23.20 3.15 20.49
C ILE A 10 -22.18 2.00 20.31
N ASP A 11 -22.40 0.90 21.01
CA ASP A 11 -21.64 -0.35 20.90
C ASP A 11 -21.69 -0.99 19.49
N ALA A 12 -22.86 -0.98 18.83
CA ALA A 12 -23.02 -1.50 17.48
C ALA A 12 -22.26 -0.65 16.45
N VAL A 13 -22.30 0.68 16.59
CA VAL A 13 -21.54 1.61 15.73
C VAL A 13 -20.03 1.40 15.91
N ALA A 14 -19.56 1.29 17.15
CA ALA A 14 -18.15 1.03 17.46
C ALA A 14 -17.68 -0.31 16.87
N ALA A 15 -18.50 -1.36 16.97
CA ALA A 15 -18.18 -2.67 16.41
C ALA A 15 -18.08 -2.65 14.87
N GLU A 16 -18.92 -1.87 14.18
CA GLU A 16 -18.83 -1.70 12.72
C GLU A 16 -17.58 -0.92 12.30
N GLN A 17 -17.26 0.17 13.01
CA GLN A 17 -16.04 0.96 12.77
C GLN A 17 -14.78 0.10 12.93
N GLN A 18 -14.69 -0.71 13.99
CA GLN A 18 -13.58 -1.63 14.18
C GLN A 18 -13.47 -2.62 13.01
N ARG A 19 -14.59 -3.22 12.60
CA ARG A 19 -14.62 -4.18 11.48
C ARG A 19 -14.19 -3.54 10.16
N PHE A 20 -14.56 -2.28 9.95
CA PHE A 20 -14.11 -1.49 8.81
C PHE A 20 -12.59 -1.25 8.86
N MET A 21 -12.07 -0.80 10.01
CA MET A 21 -10.64 -0.54 10.17
C MET A 21 -9.78 -1.80 10.02
N VAL A 22 -10.21 -2.94 10.56
CA VAL A 22 -9.54 -4.23 10.35
C VAL A 22 -9.42 -4.57 8.86
N ARG A 23 -10.46 -4.31 8.07
CA ARG A 23 -10.40 -4.52 6.60
C ARG A 23 -9.40 -3.56 5.93
N VAL A 24 -9.36 -2.30 6.37
CA VAL A 24 -8.39 -1.32 5.86
C VAL A 24 -6.97 -1.77 6.17
N TYR A 25 -6.69 -2.21 7.40
CA TYR A 25 -5.36 -2.67 7.80
C TYR A 25 -4.92 -3.92 7.04
N ASN A 26 -5.83 -4.86 6.79
CA ASN A 26 -5.54 -6.03 5.95
C ASN A 26 -5.13 -5.63 4.53
N TRP A 27 -5.82 -4.65 3.93
CA TRP A 27 -5.46 -4.13 2.60
C TRP A 27 -4.10 -3.41 2.61
N MET A 28 -3.80 -2.65 3.65
CA MET A 28 -2.51 -1.98 3.79
C MET A 28 -1.37 -2.98 4.00
N ALA A 29 -1.59 -4.04 4.79
CA ALA A 29 -0.63 -5.12 4.98
C ALA A 29 -0.33 -5.85 3.64
N ALA A 30 -1.38 -6.14 2.86
CA ALA A 30 -1.22 -6.75 1.53
C ALA A 30 -0.45 -5.83 0.57
N GLY A 31 -0.79 -4.55 0.53
CA GLY A 31 -0.07 -3.55 -0.27
C GLY A 31 1.41 -3.45 0.11
N LEU A 32 1.71 -3.39 1.41
CA LEU A 32 3.09 -3.37 1.91
C LEU A 32 3.87 -4.63 1.52
N GLY A 33 3.24 -5.81 1.60
CA GLY A 33 3.84 -7.07 1.16
C GLY A 33 4.23 -7.05 -0.32
N ILE A 34 3.35 -6.52 -1.17
CA ILE A 34 3.63 -6.36 -2.61
C ILE A 34 4.76 -5.37 -2.85
N THR A 35 4.75 -4.22 -2.17
CA THR A 35 5.82 -3.22 -2.25
C THR A 35 7.17 -3.81 -1.86
N GLY A 36 7.24 -4.54 -0.74
CA GLY A 36 8.46 -5.20 -0.27
C GLY A 36 8.96 -6.27 -1.24
N PHE A 37 8.05 -7.12 -1.72
CA PHE A 37 8.37 -8.14 -2.72
C PHE A 37 8.94 -7.54 -4.01
N MET A 38 8.27 -6.52 -4.57
CA MET A 38 8.72 -5.87 -5.80
C MET A 38 10.05 -5.15 -5.63
N ALA A 39 10.26 -4.49 -4.48
CA ALA A 39 11.53 -3.83 -4.16
C ALA A 39 12.68 -4.84 -4.13
N TYR A 40 12.47 -5.96 -3.43
CA TYR A 40 13.45 -7.05 -3.37
C TYR A 40 13.69 -7.67 -4.76
N TYR A 41 12.64 -7.96 -5.51
CA TYR A 41 12.73 -8.59 -6.83
C TYR A 41 13.53 -7.73 -7.82
N VAL A 42 13.25 -6.42 -7.88
CA VAL A 42 13.99 -5.49 -8.75
C VAL A 42 15.43 -5.34 -8.28
N ALA A 43 15.67 -5.16 -6.98
CA ALA A 43 17.03 -4.98 -6.45
C ALA A 43 17.94 -6.20 -6.69
N ASN A 44 17.38 -7.42 -6.71
CA ASN A 44 18.13 -8.66 -6.92
C ASN A 44 18.20 -9.11 -8.38
N THR A 45 17.53 -8.42 -9.31
CA THR A 45 17.56 -8.76 -10.73
C THR A 45 18.37 -7.71 -11.50
N PRO A 46 19.61 -8.02 -11.94
CA PRO A 46 20.50 -7.04 -12.56
C PRO A 46 19.87 -6.28 -13.74
N THR A 47 19.08 -6.97 -14.56
CA THR A 47 18.39 -6.34 -15.70
C THR A 47 17.42 -5.24 -15.27
N PHE A 48 16.52 -5.52 -14.32
CA PHE A 48 15.56 -4.53 -13.85
C PHE A 48 16.23 -3.43 -13.02
N PHE A 49 17.19 -3.82 -12.19
CA PHE A 49 17.96 -2.88 -11.40
C PHE A 49 18.71 -1.87 -12.28
N ASN A 50 19.37 -2.33 -13.36
CA ASN A 50 20.05 -1.46 -14.32
C ASN A 50 19.09 -0.58 -15.11
N ILE A 51 17.85 -1.01 -15.37
CA ILE A 51 16.83 -0.14 -16.00
C ILE A 51 16.47 1.02 -15.05
N VAL A 52 16.27 0.74 -13.77
CA VAL A 52 15.89 1.74 -12.78
C VAL A 52 17.05 2.67 -12.44
N MET A 53 18.25 2.13 -12.24
CA MET A 53 19.42 2.88 -11.77
C MET A 53 20.32 3.39 -12.90
N GLY A 54 20.31 2.74 -14.06
CA GLY A 54 21.17 3.08 -15.19
C GLY A 54 20.78 4.37 -15.90
N ASN A 55 19.57 4.89 -15.66
CA ASN A 55 19.15 6.20 -16.11
C ASN A 55 18.56 7.02 -14.95
N PRO A 56 19.19 8.14 -14.53
CA PRO A 56 18.75 8.94 -13.39
C PRO A 56 17.35 9.56 -13.57
N ILE A 57 16.81 9.59 -14.80
CA ILE A 57 15.46 10.08 -15.09
C ILE A 57 14.39 9.05 -14.67
N ILE A 58 14.69 7.75 -14.71
CA ILE A 58 13.68 6.70 -14.47
C ILE A 58 13.08 6.76 -13.05
N PRO A 59 13.87 6.90 -11.96
CA PRO A 59 13.30 7.03 -10.62
C PRO A 59 12.41 8.27 -10.48
N ILE A 60 12.78 9.38 -11.13
CA ILE A 60 11.98 10.62 -11.14
C ILE A 60 10.64 10.39 -11.86
N VAL A 61 10.67 9.72 -13.02
CA VAL A 61 9.46 9.37 -13.76
C VAL A 61 8.55 8.45 -12.94
N LEU A 62 9.10 7.48 -12.23
CA LEU A 62 8.32 6.60 -11.34
C LEU A 62 7.63 7.40 -10.23
N ILE A 63 8.34 8.35 -9.62
CA ILE A 63 7.78 9.23 -8.58
C ILE A 63 6.64 10.09 -9.15
N ILE A 64 6.84 10.70 -10.32
CA ILE A 64 5.80 11.50 -10.98
C ILE A 64 4.59 10.62 -11.34
N ALA A 65 4.82 9.42 -11.86
CA ALA A 65 3.76 8.47 -12.20
C ALA A 65 2.95 8.07 -10.96
N GLN A 66 3.59 7.84 -9.82
CA GLN A 66 2.93 7.54 -8.55
C GLN A 66 2.04 8.69 -8.08
N ILE A 67 2.57 9.92 -8.11
CA ILE A 67 1.81 11.12 -7.74
C ILE A 67 0.60 11.28 -8.66
N GLY A 68 0.81 11.17 -9.98
CA GLY A 68 -0.27 11.24 -10.98
C GLY A 68 -1.34 10.16 -10.76
N LEU A 69 -0.92 8.93 -10.44
CA LEU A 69 -1.83 7.81 -10.16
C LEU A 69 -2.69 8.08 -8.91
N VAL A 70 -2.11 8.64 -7.84
CA VAL A 70 -2.84 8.98 -6.62
C VAL A 70 -3.83 10.11 -6.87
N PHE A 71 -3.47 11.16 -7.60
CA PHE A 71 -4.40 12.22 -7.96
C PHE A 71 -5.56 11.70 -8.82
N TRP A 72 -5.25 10.87 -9.81
CA TRP A 72 -6.26 10.26 -10.65
C TRP A 72 -7.20 9.37 -9.83
N LEU A 73 -6.66 8.50 -8.99
CA LEU A 73 -7.44 7.63 -8.10
C LEU A 73 -8.33 8.48 -7.17
N ALA A 74 -7.78 9.49 -6.50
CA ALA A 74 -8.55 10.36 -5.61
C ALA A 74 -9.71 11.06 -6.33
N SER A 75 -9.51 11.48 -7.58
CA SER A 75 -10.57 12.15 -8.38
C SER A 75 -11.67 11.20 -8.87
N ARG A 76 -11.37 9.91 -9.03
CA ARG A 76 -12.26 8.93 -9.67
C ARG A 76 -12.78 7.84 -8.74
N VAL A 77 -12.22 7.68 -7.54
CA VAL A 77 -12.52 6.55 -6.63
C VAL A 77 -14.02 6.40 -6.33
N MET A 78 -14.75 7.51 -6.22
CA MET A 78 -16.20 7.52 -5.98
C MET A 78 -17.04 6.96 -7.15
N GLN A 79 -16.45 6.90 -8.35
CA GLN A 79 -17.09 6.44 -9.59
C GLN A 79 -16.56 5.06 -10.04
N MET A 80 -15.57 4.50 -9.34
CA MET A 80 -14.91 3.26 -9.72
C MET A 80 -15.59 2.06 -9.08
N SER A 81 -15.58 0.92 -9.78
CA SER A 81 -15.92 -0.35 -9.14
C SER A 81 -14.84 -0.70 -8.10
N VAL A 82 -15.23 -1.51 -7.11
CA VAL A 82 -14.28 -2.03 -6.09
C VAL A 82 -13.08 -2.71 -6.77
N SER A 83 -13.33 -3.52 -7.81
CA SER A 83 -12.26 -4.22 -8.54
C SER A 83 -11.29 -3.27 -9.24
N GLN A 84 -11.78 -2.18 -9.82
CA GLN A 84 -10.92 -1.17 -10.45
C GLN A 84 -10.06 -0.44 -9.41
N ALA A 85 -10.67 -0.02 -8.29
CA ALA A 85 -9.95 0.66 -7.21
C ALA A 85 -8.87 -0.26 -6.62
N THR A 86 -9.18 -1.54 -6.39
CA THR A 86 -8.23 -2.56 -5.98
C THR A 86 -7.10 -2.72 -6.98
N GLY A 87 -7.39 -2.89 -8.28
CA GLY A 87 -6.36 -3.05 -9.30
C GLY A 87 -5.39 -1.87 -9.36
N VAL A 88 -5.91 -0.65 -9.23
CA VAL A 88 -5.10 0.58 -9.23
C VAL A 88 -4.27 0.70 -7.94
N PHE A 89 -4.82 0.33 -6.79
CA PHE A 89 -4.07 0.25 -5.54
C PHE A 89 -2.91 -0.75 -5.63
N LEU A 90 -3.14 -1.94 -6.20
CA LEU A 90 -2.09 -2.95 -6.38
C LEU A 90 -1.01 -2.49 -7.37
N LEU A 91 -1.41 -1.82 -8.45
CA LEU A 91 -0.49 -1.20 -9.40
C LEU A 91 0.38 -0.13 -8.70
N TYR A 92 -0.24 0.73 -7.89
CA TYR A 92 0.47 1.72 -7.10
C TYR A 92 1.46 1.06 -6.13
N ALA A 93 1.04 0.03 -5.39
CA ALA A 93 1.90 -0.70 -4.46
C ALA A 93 3.10 -1.35 -5.17
N GLY A 94 2.89 -1.93 -6.37
CA GLY A 94 3.94 -2.50 -7.19
C GLY A 94 4.93 -1.46 -7.70
N LEU A 95 4.44 -0.34 -8.27
CA LEU A 95 5.26 0.80 -8.69
C LEU A 95 6.10 1.34 -7.53
N THR A 96 5.50 1.48 -6.35
CA THR A 96 6.19 1.88 -5.11
C THR A 96 7.30 0.92 -4.74
N GLY A 97 7.09 -0.39 -4.90
CA GLY A 97 8.16 -1.37 -4.71
C GLY A 97 9.31 -1.17 -5.70
N ILE A 98 9.01 -0.95 -6.98
CA ILE A 98 10.04 -0.66 -8.00
C ILE A 98 10.84 0.59 -7.62
N THR A 99 10.19 1.68 -7.23
CA THR A 99 10.89 2.90 -6.76
C THR A 99 11.74 2.63 -5.52
N PHE A 100 11.24 1.84 -4.56
CA PHE A 100 11.96 1.51 -3.33
C PHE A 100 13.15 0.58 -3.54
N SER A 101 13.26 -0.11 -4.68
CA SER A 101 14.45 -0.89 -5.02
C SER A 101 15.74 -0.04 -5.00
N THR A 102 15.62 1.27 -5.28
CA THR A 102 16.74 2.23 -5.21
C THR A 102 17.34 2.36 -3.81
N LEU A 103 16.56 2.06 -2.75
CA LEU A 103 17.01 2.13 -1.37
C LEU A 103 18.10 1.10 -1.04
N PHE A 104 18.15 -0.03 -1.75
CA PHE A 104 19.14 -1.09 -1.56
C PHE A 104 20.57 -0.67 -1.90
N VAL A 105 20.76 0.48 -2.56
CA VAL A 105 22.09 1.06 -2.84
C VAL A 105 22.60 1.89 -1.68
N VAL A 106 21.69 2.51 -0.93
CA VAL A 106 22.01 3.49 0.11
C VAL A 106 21.96 2.84 1.50
N TYR A 107 21.06 1.88 1.70
CA TYR A 107 20.82 1.23 2.99
C TYR A 107 21.18 -0.26 2.98
N THR A 108 21.53 -0.78 4.15
CA THR A 108 21.82 -2.20 4.31
C THR A 108 20.55 -3.05 4.22
N ALA A 109 20.67 -4.29 3.74
CA ALA A 109 19.57 -5.24 3.72
C ALA A 109 18.95 -5.43 5.12
N ALA A 110 19.79 -5.47 6.18
CA ALA A 110 19.31 -5.58 7.55
C ALA A 110 18.40 -4.41 7.96
N SER A 111 18.77 -3.17 7.63
CA SER A 111 17.96 -1.98 7.92
C SER A 111 16.64 -1.97 7.15
N ILE A 112 16.68 -2.37 5.87
CA ILE A 112 15.49 -2.45 5.02
C ILE A 112 14.54 -3.52 5.55
N THR A 113 15.03 -4.74 5.78
CA THR A 113 14.23 -5.85 6.31
C THR A 113 13.64 -5.51 7.68
N ALA A 114 14.41 -4.92 8.60
CA ALA A 114 13.89 -4.51 9.90
C ALA A 114 12.74 -3.51 9.76
N THR A 115 12.88 -2.51 8.90
CA THR A 115 11.84 -1.49 8.66
C THR A 115 10.56 -2.10 8.09
N PHE A 116 10.69 -2.99 7.10
CA PHE A 116 9.54 -3.71 6.53
C PHE A 116 8.87 -4.64 7.54
N MET A 117 9.65 -5.36 8.37
CA MET A 117 9.09 -6.27 9.35
C MET A 117 8.37 -5.54 10.49
N VAL A 118 8.90 -4.40 10.95
CA VAL A 118 8.24 -3.57 11.97
C VAL A 118 6.92 -3.00 11.44
N THR A 119 6.93 -2.47 10.22
CA THR A 119 5.72 -1.91 9.59
C THR A 119 4.68 -2.98 9.28
N ALA A 120 5.10 -4.12 8.72
CA ALA A 120 4.22 -5.27 8.46
C ALA A 120 3.66 -5.86 9.75
N GLY A 121 4.49 -6.00 10.80
CA GLY A 121 4.06 -6.44 12.12
C GLY A 121 3.03 -5.50 12.74
N THR A 122 3.20 -4.18 12.55
CA THR A 122 2.25 -3.18 13.05
C THR A 122 0.90 -3.27 12.34
N PHE A 123 0.89 -3.29 11.00
CA PHE A 123 -0.35 -3.46 10.23
C PHE A 123 -1.02 -4.80 10.51
N GLY A 124 -0.24 -5.88 10.63
CA GLY A 124 -0.74 -7.21 10.98
C GLY A 124 -1.38 -7.25 12.36
N ALA A 125 -0.73 -6.67 13.37
CA ALA A 125 -1.26 -6.60 14.73
C ALA A 125 -2.57 -5.81 14.82
N MET A 126 -2.69 -4.72 14.05
CA MET A 126 -3.94 -3.93 13.99
C MET A 126 -5.05 -4.58 13.16
N SER A 127 -4.74 -5.63 12.39
CA SER A 127 -5.70 -6.31 11.51
C SER A 127 -6.50 -7.42 12.21
N ILE A 128 -6.47 -7.47 13.55
CA ILE A 128 -7.12 -8.50 14.39
C ILE A 128 -8.12 -7.84 15.34
#